data_AF-A0A7U3RWD2-F1
#
_entry.id   AF-A0A7U3RWD2-F1
#
_cell.length_a   1.000
_cell.length_b   1.000
_cell.length_c   1.000
_cell.angle_alpha   90.00
_cell.angle_beta   90.00
_cell.angle_gamma   90.00
#
_symmetry.space_group_name_H-M   'P 1'
#
loop_
_entity.id
_entity.type
_entity.pdbx_description
1 polymer ?
#
loop_
_entity_poly.entity_id
_entity_poly.type
_entity_poly.pdbx_seq_one_letter_code
_entity_poly.pdbx_strand_id
1 'polypeptide(L)' 'MPQLDTSTWFITILSSLITLFILFQLKISTQTFPTPPSPKIMTTQKTKTPWESKWTKIYSPLSSPQQ' A
#
# COMPACT_ATOMS: atom_id res chain seq x y z
N MET A 1 -54.52 -13.34 3.26
CA MET A 1 -53.59 -13.47 2.12
C MET A 1 -52.18 -13.36 2.69
N PRO A 2 -51.32 -14.38 2.60
CA PRO A 2 -50.07 -14.49 3.37
C PRO A 2 -48.98 -13.45 3.00
N GLN A 3 -49.28 -12.57 2.04
CA GLN A 3 -48.41 -11.46 1.63
C GLN A 3 -48.68 -10.17 2.42
N LEU A 4 -49.78 -10.10 3.18
CA LEU A 4 -50.18 -8.91 3.94
C LEU A 4 -49.55 -8.86 5.35
N ASP A 5 -48.79 -9.88 5.73
CA ASP A 5 -48.05 -9.97 6.98
C ASP A 5 -46.76 -9.14 6.86
N THR A 6 -46.90 -7.82 6.98
CA THR A 6 -45.80 -6.82 6.86
C THR A 6 -44.76 -6.91 7.98
N SER A 7 -45.06 -7.62 9.07
CA SER A 7 -44.13 -7.85 10.18
C SER A 7 -42.94 -8.73 9.77
N THR A 8 -43.12 -9.66 8.83
CA THR A 8 -42.06 -10.54 8.34
C THR A 8 -41.09 -9.80 7.42
N TRP A 9 -41.53 -8.73 6.76
CA TRP A 9 -40.72 -8.01 5.77
C TRP A 9 -39.44 -7.44 6.37
N PHE A 10 -39.49 -6.91 7.60
CA PHE A 10 -38.30 -6.39 8.27
C PHE A 10 -37.22 -7.47 8.45
N ILE A 11 -37.62 -8.65 8.94
CA ILE A 11 -36.71 -9.78 9.14
C ILE A 11 -36.20 -10.31 7.79
N THR A 12 -37.06 -10.40 6.79
CA THR A 12 -36.68 -10.84 5.44
C THR A 12 -35.68 -9.88 4.80
N ILE A 13 -35.92 -8.57 4.88
CA ILE A 13 -34.99 -7.55 4.36
C ILE A 13 -33.66 -7.64 5.09
N LEU A 14 -33.66 -7.66 6.43
CA LEU A 14 -32.43 -7.76 7.22
C LEU A 14 -31.66 -9.06 6.93
N SER A 15 -32.36 -10.20 6.84
CA SER A 15 -31.77 -11.48 6.48
C SER A 15 -31.15 -11.45 5.09
N SER A 16 -31.85 -10.89 4.09
CA SER A 16 -31.34 -10.77 2.73
C SER A 16 -30.10 -9.87 2.62
N LEU A 17 -30.06 -8.77 3.39
CA LEU A 17 -28.92 -7.85 3.45
C LEU A 17 -27.68 -8.53 4.06
N ILE A 18 -27.86 -9.28 5.16
CA ILE A 18 -26.76 -10.01 5.80
C ILE A 18 -26.20 -11.07 4.86
N THR A 19 -27.06 -11.85 4.21
CA THR A 19 -26.64 -12.87 3.23
C THR A 19 -25.85 -12.23 2.08
N LEU A 20 -26.36 -11.15 1.50
CA LEU A 20 -25.68 -10.44 0.41
C LEU A 20 -24.34 -9.87 0.86
N PHE A 21 -24.28 -9.28 2.07
CA PHE A 21 -23.06 -8.73 2.64
C PHE A 21 -21.97 -9.80 2.80
N ILE A 22 -22.30 -10.96 3.35
CA ILE A 22 -21.34 -12.07 3.54
C ILE A 22 -20.78 -12.55 2.19
N LEU A 23 -21.63 -12.73 1.18
CA LEU A 23 -21.21 -13.14 -0.16
C LEU A 23 -20.25 -12.12 -0.79
N PHE A 24 -20.56 -10.83 -0.66
CA PHE A 24 -19.75 -9.76 -1.20
C PHE A 24 -18.40 -9.63 -0.47
N GLN A 25 -18.41 -9.73 0.86
CA GLN A 25 -17.19 -9.73 1.69
C GLN A 25 -16.24 -10.86 1.31
N LEU A 26 -16.76 -12.08 1.11
CA LEU A 26 -15.96 -13.22 0.68
C LEU A 26 -15.29 -12.97 -0.68
N LYS A 27 -16.00 -12.33 -1.62
CA LYS A 27 -15.46 -12.00 -2.94
C LYS A 27 -14.41 -10.91 -2.89
N ILE A 28 -14.61 -9.87 -2.08
CA ILE A 28 -13.61 -8.80 -1.89
C ILE A 28 -12.37 -9.34 -1.16
N SER A 29 -12.54 -10.18 -0.15
CA SER A 29 -11.40 -10.73 0.61
C SER A 29 -10.55 -11.68 -0.21
N THR A 30 -11.14 -12.37 -1.19
CA THR A 30 -10.39 -13.26 -2.11
C THR A 30 -9.78 -12.51 -3.29
N GLN A 31 -10.18 -11.27 -3.52
CA GLN A 31 -9.59 -10.40 -4.53
C GLN A 31 -8.29 -9.82 -3.98
N THR A 32 -7.16 -10.41 -4.35
CA THR A 32 -5.85 -9.80 -4.16
C THR A 32 -5.69 -8.64 -5.13
N PHE A 33 -5.87 -7.42 -4.63
CA PHE A 33 -5.51 -6.23 -5.38
C PHE A 33 -3.98 -6.19 -5.52
N PRO A 34 -3.44 -5.99 -6.74
CA PRO A 34 -2.02 -5.76 -6.89
C PRO A 34 -1.66 -4.55 -6.05
N THR A 35 -0.66 -4.70 -5.19
CA THR A 35 -0.15 -3.57 -4.42
C THR A 35 0.21 -2.46 -5.42
N PRO A 36 -0.21 -1.21 -5.17
CA PRO A 36 0.29 -0.11 -5.99
C PRO A 36 1.82 -0.21 -5.93
N PRO A 37 2.53 -0.04 -7.06
CA PRO A 37 3.98 -0.13 -7.06
C PRO A 37 4.48 0.88 -6.03
N SER A 38 4.83 0.38 -4.84
CA SER A 38 5.50 1.19 -3.84
C SER A 38 6.74 1.70 -4.56
N PRO A 39 7.00 3.02 -4.57
CA PRO A 39 8.31 3.51 -4.98
C PRO A 39 9.25 2.70 -4.13
N LYS A 40 10.00 1.77 -4.75
CA LYS A 40 11.08 1.08 -4.07
C LYS A 40 11.80 2.24 -3.43
N ILE A 41 11.77 2.31 -2.10
CA ILE A 41 12.76 3.08 -1.37
C ILE A 41 14.00 2.36 -1.84
N MET A 42 14.60 2.90 -2.91
CA MET A 42 15.98 2.69 -3.23
C MET A 42 16.56 3.03 -1.89
N THR A 43 16.91 1.99 -1.14
CA THR A 43 17.97 2.12 -0.18
C THR A 43 19.01 2.76 -1.05
N THR A 44 19.17 4.07 -0.89
CA THR A 44 20.32 4.78 -1.35
C THR A 44 21.42 4.11 -0.53
N GLN A 45 21.81 2.90 -0.92
CA GLN A 45 23.20 2.53 -1.01
C GLN A 45 23.77 3.80 -1.57
N LYS A 46 24.45 4.55 -0.70
CA LYS A 46 25.18 5.74 -1.07
C LYS A 46 26.26 5.24 -2.02
N THR A 47 25.87 4.85 -3.23
CA THR A 47 26.72 4.67 -4.38
C THR A 47 27.18 6.07 -4.60
N LYS A 48 28.30 6.41 -3.95
CA LYS A 48 28.95 7.70 -4.07
C LYS A 48 29.08 7.89 -5.56
N THR A 49 28.25 8.77 -6.09
CA THR A 49 28.30 9.05 -7.51
C THR A 49 29.72 9.54 -7.79
N PRO A 50 30.32 9.19 -8.93
CA PRO A 50 31.67 9.63 -9.26
C PRO A 50 31.81 11.16 -9.13
N TRP A 51 30.70 11.88 -9.28
CA TRP A 51 30.54 13.30 -9.00
C TRP A 51 30.80 13.71 -7.53
N GLU A 52 30.16 13.07 -6.56
CA GLU A 52 30.40 13.30 -5.12
C GLU A 52 31.86 13.00 -4.74
N SER A 53 32.43 11.93 -5.30
CA SER A 53 33.84 11.60 -5.09
C SER A 53 34.77 12.65 -5.72
N LYS A 54 34.40 13.23 -6.86
CA LYS A 54 35.18 14.29 -7.52
C LYS A 54 35.11 15.59 -6.70
N TRP A 55 33.96 15.95 -6.15
CA TRP A 55 33.82 17.12 -5.28
C TRP A 55 34.55 16.95 -3.95
N THR A 56 34.40 15.81 -3.28
CA THR A 56 35.14 15.53 -2.04
C THR A 56 36.65 15.61 -2.29
N LYS A 57 37.12 15.14 -3.46
CA LYS A 57 38.54 15.22 -3.85
C LYS A 57 39.02 16.64 -4.17
N ILE A 58 38.17 17.52 -4.70
CA ILE A 58 38.52 18.91 -5.04
C ILE A 58 38.49 19.81 -3.80
N TYR A 59 37.53 19.59 -2.90
CA TYR A 59 37.37 20.38 -1.67
C TYR A 59 38.19 19.87 -0.49
N SER A 60 38.74 18.65 -0.55
CA SER A 60 39.71 18.21 0.43
C SER A 60 40.95 19.11 0.33
N PRO A 61 41.32 19.83 1.40
CA PRO A 61 42.58 20.56 1.40
C PRO A 61 43.68 19.53 1.14
N LEU A 62 44.47 19.76 0.08
CA LEU A 62 45.67 18.98 -0.21
C LEU A 62 46.47 18.97 1.09
N SER A 63 46.44 17.86 1.83
CA SER A 63 47.23 17.67 3.03
C SER A 63 48.67 17.76 2.57
N SER A 64 49.23 18.96 2.73
CA SER A 64 50.60 19.30 2.45
C SER A 64 51.49 18.22 3.05
N PRO A 65 52.48 17.69 2.31
CA PRO A 65 53.43 16.77 2.90
C PRO A 65 54.06 17.47 4.10
N GLN A 66 53.97 16.82 5.25
CA GLN A 66 54.76 17.11 6.44
C GLN A 66 56.23 17.25 6.01
N GLN A 67 56.78 18.45 6.19
CA GLN A 67 58.22 18.66 6.35
C GLN A 67 58.52 18.87 7.82
#